data_AF-A0A2V9UYR6-F1
#
_entry.id   AF-A0A2V9UYR6-F1
#
_cell.length_a   1.000
_cell.length_b   1.000
_cell.length_c   1.000
_cell.angle_alpha   90.00
_cell.angle_beta   90.00
_cell.angle_gamma   90.00
#
_symmetry.space_group_name_H-M   'P 1'
#
loop_
_entity.id
_entity.type
_entity.pdbx_description
1 polymer ?
#
loop_
_entity_poly.entity_id
_entity_poly.type
_entity_poly.pdbx_seq_one_letter_code
_entity_poly.pdbx_strand_id
1 'polypeptide(L)' 'MDLVDVTQRLVGLRQEIRDLQDMNSQYQDRDSHSQTDKSSLEQRRLRLVQIKDELADMKRRQARHWKG' A
#
# COMPACT_ATOMS: atom_id res chain seq x y z
N MET A 1 8.79 -17.16 -7.42
CA MET A 1 7.54 -16.35 -7.40
C MET A 1 7.15 -16.21 -8.84
N ASP A 2 6.08 -16.90 -9.22
CA ASP A 2 5.66 -16.96 -10.60
C ASP A 2 5.05 -15.62 -11.03
N LEU A 3 5.05 -15.33 -12.35
CA LEU A 3 4.46 -14.09 -12.89
C LEU A 3 2.98 -13.91 -12.49
N VAL A 4 2.27 -15.03 -12.29
CA VAL A 4 0.88 -15.05 -11.81
C VAL A 4 0.79 -14.52 -10.37
N ASP A 5 1.68 -14.95 -9.47
CA ASP A 5 1.73 -14.48 -8.08
C ASP A 5 2.03 -12.98 -8.00
N VAL A 6 2.94 -12.51 -8.86
CA VAL A 6 3.32 -11.08 -8.93
C VAL A 6 2.14 -10.24 -9.40
N THR A 7 1.44 -10.69 -10.44
CA THR A 7 0.27 -9.99 -10.98
C THR A 7 -0.86 -9.92 -9.96
N GLN A 8 -1.19 -11.04 -9.31
CA GLN A 8 -2.21 -11.08 -8.27
C GLN A 8 -1.84 -10.19 -7.09
N ARG A 9 -0.58 -10.20 -6.66
CA ARG A 9 -0.11 -9.31 -5.60
C ARG A 9 -0.23 -7.84 -5.98
N LEU A 10 0.12 -7.46 -7.22
CA LEU A 10 -0.03 -6.09 -7.70
C LEU A 10 -1.49 -5.63 -7.73
N VAL A 11 -2.43 -6.52 -8.09
CA VAL A 11 -3.87 -6.22 -8.01
C VAL A 11 -4.29 -5.98 -6.56
N GLY A 12 -3.85 -6.84 -5.64
CA GLY A 12 -4.11 -6.68 -4.20
C GLY A 12 -3.57 -5.36 -3.65
N LEU A 13 -2.30 -5.03 -3.94
CA LEU A 13 -1.68 -3.77 -3.51
C LEU A 13 -2.41 -2.54 -4.08
N ARG A 14 -2.91 -2.62 -5.32
CA ARG A 14 -3.69 -1.52 -5.92
C ARG A 14 -5.03 -1.32 -5.21
N GLN A 15 -5.72 -2.41 -4.87
CA GLN A 15 -6.97 -2.32 -4.12
C GLN A 15 -6.71 -1.75 -2.72
N GLU A 16 -5.68 -2.24 -2.04
CA GLU A 16 -5.29 -1.75 -0.72
C GLU A 16 -4.95 -0.26 -0.72
N ILE A 17 -4.21 0.24 -1.73
CA ILE A 17 -3.96 1.68 -1.89
C ILE A 17 -5.26 2.47 -2.01
N ARG A 18 -6.22 1.98 -2.82
CA ARG A 18 -7.50 2.66 -3.02
C ARG A 18 -8.28 2.72 -1.70
N ASP A 19 -8.33 1.63 -0.95
CA ASP A 19 -9.03 1.57 0.33
C ASP A 19 -8.38 2.51 1.36
N LEU A 20 -7.05 2.56 1.41
CA LEU A 20 -6.31 3.48 2.29
C LEU A 20 -6.55 4.95 1.92
N GLN A 21 -6.65 5.26 0.63
CA GLN A 21 -6.98 6.61 0.15
C GLN A 21 -8.41 7.00 0.53
N ASP A 22 -9.38 6.11 0.33
CA ASP A 22 -10.78 6.35 0.70
C ASP A 22 -10.92 6.59 2.21
N MET A 23 -10.29 5.74 3.04
CA MET A 23 -10.27 5.94 4.49
C MET A 23 -9.63 7.29 4.88
N ASN A 24 -8.56 7.70 4.18
CA ASN A 24 -7.90 8.98 4.43
C ASN A 24 -8.77 10.17 4.03
N SER A 25 -9.51 10.07 2.92
CA SER A 25 -10.50 11.08 2.52
C SER A 25 -11.62 11.19 3.55
N GLN A 26 -12.23 10.07 3.97
CA GLN A 26 -13.25 10.06 5.03
C GLN A 26 -12.73 10.64 6.35
N TYR A 27 -11.45 10.42 6.67
CA TYR A 27 -10.82 11.04 7.82
C TYR A 27 -10.72 12.56 7.64
N GLN A 28 -10.29 13.05 6.47
CA GLN A 28 -10.18 14.49 6.19
C GLN A 28 -11.52 15.21 6.20
N ASP A 29 -12.59 14.56 5.77
CA ASP A 29 -13.94 15.13 5.72
C ASP A 29 -14.60 15.26 7.10
N ARG A 30 -14.01 14.66 8.15
CA ARG A 30 -14.49 14.82 9.53
C ARG A 30 -13.92 16.08 10.18
N ASP A 31 -14.80 16.90 10.75
CA ASP A 31 -14.43 18.13 11.48
C ASP A 31 -13.67 17.88 12.79
N SER A 32 -13.79 16.69 13.38
CA SER A 32 -13.10 16.34 14.62
C SER A 32 -12.50 14.94 14.57
N HIS A 33 -11.28 14.81 15.10
CA HIS A 33 -10.53 13.56 15.13
C HIS A 33 -10.18 13.22 16.57
N SER A 34 -10.61 12.04 17.01
CA SER A 34 -10.15 11.46 18.27
C SER A 34 -8.67 11.07 18.19
N GLN A 35 -8.06 10.81 19.35
CA GLN A 35 -6.69 10.29 19.39
C GLN A 35 -6.56 8.93 18.70
N THR A 36 -7.62 8.11 18.74
CA THR A 36 -7.71 6.86 17.99
C THR A 36 -7.66 7.12 16.48
N ASP A 37 -8.44 8.09 15.98
CA ASP A 37 -8.46 8.40 14.55
C ASP A 37 -7.07 8.84 14.05
N LYS A 38 -6.35 9.63 14.86
CA LYS A 38 -4.96 10.07 14.57
C LYS A 38 -3.99 8.89 14.51
N SER A 39 -4.07 7.97 15.48
CA SER A 39 -3.26 6.74 15.48
C SER A 39 -3.58 5.89 14.24
N SER A 40 -4.85 5.72 13.90
CA SER A 40 -5.27 5.02 12.68
C SER A 40 -4.78 5.71 11.40
N LEU A 41 -4.73 7.05 11.35
CA LEU A 41 -4.11 7.78 10.23
C LEU A 41 -2.62 7.46 10.10
N GLU A 42 -1.90 7.41 11.21
CA GLU A 42 -0.47 7.11 11.22
C GLU A 42 -0.19 5.67 10.74
N GLN A 43 -1.00 4.70 11.18
CA GLN A 43 -0.92 3.32 10.68
C GLN A 43 -1.18 3.25 9.18
N ARG A 44 -2.17 3.98 8.66
CA ARG A 44 -2.45 4.04 7.21
C ARG A 44 -1.29 4.64 6.42
N ARG A 45 -0.66 5.70 6.95
CA ARG A 45 0.55 6.31 6.35
C ARG A 45 1.72 5.35 6.34
N LEU A 46 1.97 4.66 7.45
CA LEU A 46 3.00 3.63 7.54
C LEU A 46 2.76 2.51 6.52
N ARG A 47 1.51 2.07 6.38
CA ARG A 47 1.16 1.03 5.40
C ARG A 47 1.43 1.46 3.96
N LEU A 48 1.13 2.70 3.59
CA LEU A 48 1.48 3.23 2.25
C LEU A 48 2.99 3.21 1.99
N VAL A 49 3.82 3.50 3.00
CA VAL A 49 5.28 3.39 2.88
C VAL A 49 5.71 1.94 2.67
N GLN A 50 5.16 1.01 3.44
CA GLN A 50 5.45 -0.43 3.28
C GLN A 50 5.05 -0.95 1.89
N ILE A 51 3.89 -0.52 1.36
CA ILE A 51 3.46 -0.88 0.00
C ILE A 51 4.47 -0.36 -1.04
N LYS A 52 4.97 0.87 -0.86
CA LYS A 52 5.99 1.44 -1.75
C LYS A 52 7.28 0.62 -1.73
N ASP A 53 7.75 0.22 -0.55
CA ASP A 53 8.95 -0.60 -0.39
C ASP A 53 8.76 -2.00 -1.00
N GLU A 54 7.58 -2.59 -0.81
CA GLU A 54 7.23 -3.88 -1.39
C GLU A 54 7.24 -3.82 -2.92
N LEU A 55 6.63 -2.79 -3.52
CA LEU A 55 6.66 -2.57 -4.97
C LEU A 55 8.09 -2.38 -5.50
N ALA A 56 8.92 -1.62 -4.78
CA ALA A 56 10.32 -1.42 -5.15
C ALA A 56 11.11 -2.74 -5.13
N ASP A 57 10.89 -3.57 -4.10
CA ASP A 57 11.53 -4.87 -4.00
C ASP A 57 11.04 -5.86 -5.06
N MET A 58 9.73 -5.90 -5.34
CA MET A 58 9.16 -6.69 -6.44
C MET A 58 9.78 -6.30 -7.79
N LYS A 59 9.92 -4.99 -8.06
CA LYS A 59 10.58 -4.49 -9.28
C LYS A 59 12.05 -4.93 -9.36
N ARG A 60 12.79 -4.85 -8.25
CA ARG A 60 14.19 -5.31 -8.18
C ARG A 60 14.31 -6.82 -8.41
N ARG A 61 13.41 -7.61 -7.84
CA ARG A 61 13.36 -9.07 -8.04
C ARG A 61 13.08 -9.45 -9.49
N GLN A 62 12.12 -8.79 -10.13
CA GLN A 62 11.85 -8.96 -11.57
C GLN A 62 13.09 -8.61 -12.39
N ALA A 63 13.72 -7.46 -12.17
CA ALA A 63 14.92 -7.05 -12.92
C ALA A 63 16.10 -8.04 -12.80
N ARG A 64 16.24 -8.72 -11.65
CA ARG A 64 17.25 -9.78 -11.48
C ARG A 64 16.88 -11.07 -12.22
N HIS A 65 15.60 -11.42 -12.26
CA HIS A 65 15.11 -12.61 -12.94
C HIS A 65 15.33 -12.55 -14.47
N TRP A 66 15.24 -11.36 -15.08
CA TRP A 66 15.49 -11.18 -16.52
C TRP A 66 16.98 -11.09 -16.92
N LYS A 67 17.90 -11.05 -15.95
CA LYS A 67 19.36 -10.89 -16.19
C LYS A 67 20.18 -12.17 -16.02
N GLY A 68 19.56 -13.29 -15.62
CA GLY A 68 20.20 -14.61 -15.52
C GLY A 68 19.63 -15.53 -16.58
#